data_AF-A0A9P6WSR4-F1
#
_entry.id   AF-A0A9P6WSR4-F1
#
_cell.length_a   1.000
_cell.length_b   1.000
_cell.length_c   1.000
_cell.angle_alpha   90.00
_cell.angle_beta   90.00
_cell.angle_gamma   90.00
#
_symmetry.space_group_name_H-M   'P 1'
#
loop_
_entity.id
_entity.type
_entity.pdbx_description
1 polymer ?
#
loop_
_entity_poly.entity_id
_entity_poly.type
_entity_poly.pdbx_seq_one_letter_code
_entity_poly.pdbx_strand_id
1 'polypeptide(L)' 'MLLDSAVAGALKTGAKPGTPEFRVAMRDALEGVKDLAASQGVFNMSPTDHAGFDERSRVIVKVEGGKWVYQPGL' A
#
# COMPACT_ATOMS: atom_id res chain seq x y z
N MET A 1 -5.99 -5.67 -4.03
CA MET A 1 -4.54 -5.42 -3.90
C MET A 1 -4.27 -3.93 -4.17
N LEU A 2 -3.15 -3.35 -3.72
CA LEU A 2 -2.84 -1.92 -3.92
C LEU A 2 -2.91 -1.49 -5.39
N LEU A 3 -2.40 -2.33 -6.30
CA LEU A 3 -2.44 -2.05 -7.74
C LEU A 3 -3.88 -1.95 -8.27
N ASP A 4 -4.76 -2.87 -7.86
CA ASP A 4 -6.17 -2.89 -8.29
C ASP A 4 -6.90 -1.59 -7.92
N SER A 5 -6.57 -1.04 -6.74
CA SER A 5 -7.14 0.23 -6.26
C SER A 5 -6.73 1.44 -7.10
N ALA A 6 -5.60 1.37 -7.83
CA ALA A 6 -5.07 2.47 -8.64
C ALA A 6 -5.38 2.33 -10.15
N VAL A 7 -5.43 1.10 -10.68
CA VAL A 7 -5.58 0.85 -12.13
C VAL A 7 -6.86 1.50 -12.70
N ALA A 8 -7.98 1.42 -11.98
CA ALA A 8 -9.22 2.06 -12.42
C ALA A 8 -9.12 3.59 -12.46
N GLY A 9 -8.35 4.21 -11.55
CA GLY A 9 -8.07 5.63 -11.55
C GLY A 9 -7.25 6.06 -12.77
N ALA A 10 -6.18 5.33 -13.06
CA ALA A 10 -5.33 5.61 -14.22
C ALA A 10 -6.08 5.44 -15.55
N LEU A 11 -6.90 4.39 -15.70
CA LEU A 11 -7.70 4.18 -16.91
C LEU A 11 -8.72 5.30 -17.17
N LYS A 12 -9.32 5.87 -16.11
CA LYS A 12 -10.28 6.99 -16.22
C LYS A 12 -9.67 8.26 -16.79
N THR A 13 -8.34 8.41 -16.75
CA THR A 13 -7.65 9.56 -17.37
C THR A 13 -7.65 9.50 -18.90
N GLY A 14 -7.96 8.34 -19.50
CA GLY A 14 -7.85 8.09 -20.94
C GLY A 14 -6.42 7.76 -21.41
N ALA A 15 -5.43 7.74 -20.50
CA ALA A 15 -4.09 7.27 -20.83
C ALA A 15 -4.09 5.78 -21.19
N LYS A 16 -3.30 5.40 -22.21
CA LYS A 16 -3.24 4.01 -22.70
C LYS A 16 -2.20 3.21 -21.92
N PRO A 17 -2.52 2.00 -21.43
CA PRO A 17 -1.53 1.11 -20.84
C PRO A 17 -0.28 0.96 -21.72
N GLY A 18 0.90 0.98 -21.10
CA GLY A 18 2.19 0.89 -21.79
C GLY A 18 2.82 2.23 -22.18
N THR A 19 2.11 3.37 -22.06
CA THR A 19 2.67 4.69 -22.38
C THR A 19 3.27 5.41 -21.16
N PRO A 20 4.14 6.42 -21.36
CA PRO A 20 4.62 7.28 -20.27
C PRO A 20 3.49 7.96 -19.48
N GLU A 21 2.45 8.42 -20.17
CA GLU A 21 1.30 9.09 -19.57
C GLU A 21 0.53 8.15 -18.65
N PHE A 22 0.41 6.87 -19.01
CA PHE A 22 -0.23 5.88 -18.14
C PHE A 22 0.62 5.57 -16.90
N ARG A 23 1.96 5.58 -17.00
CA ARG A 23 2.83 5.46 -15.81
C ARG A 23 2.66 6.65 -14.87
N VAL A 24 2.54 7.86 -15.42
CA VAL A 24 2.23 9.07 -14.66
C VAL A 24 0.87 8.95 -13.97
N ALA A 25 -0.18 8.59 -14.71
CA ALA A 25 -1.53 8.42 -14.16
C ALA A 25 -1.60 7.32 -13.08
N MET A 26 -0.85 6.22 -13.26
CA MET A 26 -0.71 5.17 -12.25
C MET A 26 -0.03 5.68 -10.98
N ARG A 27 1.06 6.44 -11.11
CA ARG A 27 1.74 7.06 -9.96
C ARG A 27 0.78 7.98 -9.20
N ASP A 28 0.11 8.90 -9.90
CA ASP A 28 -0.87 9.81 -9.30
C ASP A 28 -2.00 9.06 -8.59
N ALA A 29 -2.52 7.99 -9.22
CA ALA A 29 -3.56 7.17 -8.62
C ALA A 29 -3.08 6.40 -7.39
N LEU A 30 -1.85 5.89 -7.38
CA LEU A 30 -1.25 5.21 -6.23
C LEU A 30 -1.03 6.16 -5.05
N GLU A 31 -0.47 7.35 -5.30
CA GLU A 31 -0.28 8.39 -4.27
C GLU A 31 -1.60 8.86 -3.64
N GLY A 32 -2.72 8.71 -4.34
CA GLY A 32 -4.06 9.04 -3.87
C GLY A 32 -4.76 7.96 -3.04
N VAL A 33 -4.17 6.76 -2.85
CA VAL A 33 -4.81 5.66 -2.11
C VAL A 33 -4.89 5.98 -0.61
N LYS A 34 -6.09 5.86 -0.03
CA LYS A 34 -6.38 6.07 1.40
C LYS A 34 -7.17 4.90 1.98
N ASP A 35 -6.90 4.59 3.23
CA ASP A 35 -7.57 3.57 4.06
C ASP A 35 -7.77 2.21 3.39
N LEU A 36 -6.78 1.76 2.61
CA LEU A 36 -6.83 0.45 1.96
C LEU A 36 -6.25 -0.64 2.87
N ALA A 37 -7.12 -1.48 3.43
CA ALA A 37 -6.69 -2.65 4.19
C ALA A 37 -5.99 -3.71 3.29
N ALA A 38 -4.85 -4.21 3.75
CA ALA A 38 -4.06 -5.26 3.13
C ALA A 38 -3.43 -6.19 4.19
N SER A 39 -2.78 -7.27 3.77
CA SER A 39 -2.21 -8.25 4.71
C SER A 39 -1.09 -7.69 5.61
N GLN A 40 -0.45 -6.61 5.19
CA GLN A 40 0.68 -5.98 5.91
C GLN A 40 0.26 -4.76 6.73
N GLY A 41 -1.00 -4.33 6.68
CA GLY A 41 -1.46 -3.10 7.34
C GLY A 41 -2.54 -2.38 6.55
N VAL A 42 -2.69 -1.08 6.78
CA VAL A 42 -3.64 -0.21 6.07
C VAL A 42 -2.88 0.88 5.34
N PHE A 43 -2.96 0.90 4.01
CA PHE A 43 -2.26 1.88 3.19
C PHE A 43 -2.96 3.24 3.19
N ASN A 44 -2.18 4.28 3.49
CA ASN A 44 -2.48 5.69 3.38
C ASN A 44 -1.34 6.40 2.65
N MET A 45 -1.33 6.32 1.32
CA MET A 45 -0.26 6.87 0.47
C MET A 45 -0.30 8.39 0.41
N SER A 46 0.81 9.02 0.07
CA SER A 46 0.88 10.46 -0.24
C SER A 46 2.07 10.75 -1.16
N PRO A 47 2.18 11.95 -1.76
CA PRO A 47 3.35 12.32 -2.57
C PRO A 47 4.69 12.30 -1.81
N THR A 48 4.65 12.34 -0.47
CA THR A 48 5.84 12.38 0.39
C THR A 48 6.04 11.12 1.23
N ASP A 49 5.09 10.20 1.20
CA ASP A 49 5.16 8.90 1.89
C ASP A 49 4.57 7.80 1.00
N HIS A 50 5.47 7.03 0.39
CA HIS A 50 5.15 5.91 -0.49
C HIS A 50 5.15 4.56 0.24
N ALA A 51 5.48 4.54 1.54
CA ALA A 51 5.25 3.36 2.37
C ALA A 51 3.79 3.33 2.83
N GLY A 52 3.26 4.49 3.22
CA GLY A 52 1.85 4.69 3.54
C GLY A 52 1.35 3.84 4.71
N PHE A 53 2.25 3.46 5.60
CA PHE A 53 1.95 2.61 6.75
C PHE A 53 1.90 3.43 8.04
N ASP A 54 1.01 3.04 8.94
CA ASP A 54 1.01 3.51 10.32
C ASP A 54 1.21 2.35 11.31
N GLU A 55 0.91 2.58 12.58
CA GLU A 55 1.11 1.64 13.69
C GLU A 55 0.39 0.30 13.50
N ARG A 56 -0.66 0.26 12.68
CA ARG A 56 -1.42 -0.96 12.36
C ARG A 56 -0.59 -1.97 11.53
N SER A 57 0.54 -1.54 11.00
CA SER A 57 1.33 -2.28 10.00
C SER A 57 2.52 -3.02 10.60
N ARG A 58 2.64 -3.02 11.93
CA ARG A 58 3.76 -3.63 12.64
C ARG A 58 3.28 -4.33 13.91
N VAL A 59 3.93 -5.45 14.21
CA VAL A 59 3.80 -6.16 15.48
C VAL A 59 5.17 -6.64 15.92
N ILE A 60 5.38 -6.71 17.23
CA ILE A 60 6.57 -7.35 17.80
C ILE A 60 6.31 -8.84 17.92
N VAL A 61 7.29 -9.64 17.50
CA VAL A 61 7.29 -11.09 17.65
C VAL A 61 8.59 -11.55 18.32
N LYS A 62 8.49 -12.65 19.06
CA LYS A 62 9.64 -13.32 19.68
C LYS A 62 9.68 -14.78 19.22
N VAL A 63 10.87 -15.33 19.05
CA VAL A 63 11.04 -16.76 18.76
C VAL A 63 10.93 -17.56 20.06
N GLU A 64 9.95 -18.46 20.13
CA GLU A 64 9.76 -19.38 21.24
C GLU A 64 9.51 -20.79 20.71
N GLY A 65 10.35 -21.75 21.09
CA GLY A 65 10.25 -23.14 20.62
C GLY A 65 10.28 -23.29 19.09
N GLY A 66 11.03 -22.41 18.40
CA GLY A 66 11.12 -22.41 16.93
C GLY A 66 9.92 -21.79 16.20
N LYS A 67 9.02 -21.09 16.90
CA LYS A 67 7.85 -20.39 16.32
C LYS A 67 7.90 -18.90 16.59
N TRP A 68 7.31 -18.11 15.69
CA TRP A 68 7.08 -16.68 15.90
C TRP A 68 5.84 -16.48 16.79
N VAL A 69 6.01 -15.86 17.97
CA VAL A 69 4.94 -15.61 18.93
C VAL A 69 4.73 -14.11 19.08
N TYR A 70 3.50 -13.65 18.85
CA TYR A 70 3.09 -12.24 18.96
C TYR A 70 3.23 -11.70 20.39
N GLN A 71 3.75 -10.47 20.51
CA GLN A 71 4.00 -9.78 21.77
C GLN A 71 3.24 -8.44 21.80
N PRO A 72 1.95 -8.41 22.20
CA PRO A 72 1.14 -7.18 22.22
C PRO A 72 1.51 -6.18 23.33
N GLY A 73 2.32 -6.58 24.30
CA GLY A 73 2.68 -5.77 25.48
C GLY A 73 4.10 -5.21 25.47
N LEU A 74 4.79 -5.30 24.33
CA LEU A 74 6.15 -4.79 24.11
C LEU A 74 6.16 -3.79 22.96
#